data_AF-A0A109BP43-F1
#
_entry.id   AF-A0A109BP43-F1
#
_cell.length_a   1.000
_cell.length_b   1.000
_cell.length_c   1.000
_cell.angle_alpha   90.00
_cell.angle_beta   90.00
_cell.angle_gamma   90.00
#
_symmetry.space_group_name_H-M   'P 1'
#
loop_
_entity.id
_entity.type
_entity.pdbx_description
1 polymer ?
#
loop_
_entity_poly.entity_id
_entity_poly.type
_entity_poly.pdbx_seq_one_letter_code
_entity_poly.pdbx_strand_id
1 'polypeptide(L)'
;MVPVAIASVAGVLAWDLMRLLGEGPTLWASWTYWWIGLPIMLFAAFTLGLGFPRNAWRWGLIVIGAQLAWSVGLAFINEQPLIVPDHLAVFAIVGLACVVTALAGGWLHRRLDRQG
;
A
#
# COMPACT_ATOMS: atom_id res chain seq x y z
N MET A 1 -14.90 10.64 2.00
CA MET A 1 -13.61 10.99 2.63
C MET A 1 -13.07 9.85 3.48
N VAL A 2 -13.89 9.17 4.29
CA VAL A 2 -13.47 8.04 5.15
C VAL A 2 -12.66 6.94 4.44
N PRO A 3 -13.02 6.44 3.23
CA PRO A 3 -12.26 5.35 2.60
C PRO A 3 -10.86 5.77 2.13
N VAL A 4 -10.72 7.04 1.73
CA VAL A 4 -9.43 7.63 1.36
C VAL A 4 -8.53 7.73 2.59
N ALA A 5 -9.08 8.19 3.73
CA ALA A 5 -8.34 8.25 4.99
C ALA A 5 -7.85 6.86 5.41
N ILE A 6 -8.69 5.82 5.32
CA ILE A 6 -8.30 4.44 5.63
C ILE A 6 -7.15 3.98 4.71
N ALA A 7 -7.28 4.21 3.40
CA ALA A 7 -6.26 3.85 2.43
C ALA A 7 -4.92 4.55 2.71
N SER A 8 -4.97 5.85 3.00
CA SER A 8 -3.78 6.64 3.31
C SER A 8 -3.12 6.20 4.62
N VAL A 9 -3.91 5.97 5.67
CA VAL A 9 -3.42 5.48 6.96
C VAL A 9 -2.80 4.10 6.81
N ALA A 10 -3.39 3.19 6.02
CA ALA A 10 -2.82 1.87 5.77
C ALA A 10 -1.43 1.97 5.10
N GLY A 11 -1.27 2.86 4.11
CA GLY A 11 0.02 3.11 3.47
C GLY A 11 1.06 3.69 4.43
N VAL A 12 0.68 4.71 5.22
CA VAL A 12 1.56 5.36 6.21
C VAL A 12 1.98 4.37 7.30
N LEU A 13 1.03 3.64 7.88
CA LEU A 13 1.30 2.67 8.94
C LEU A 13 2.15 1.50 8.44
N ALA A 14 1.93 1.03 7.21
CA ALA A 14 2.79 0.01 6.62
C ALA A 14 4.23 0.50 6.53
N TRP A 15 4.48 1.76 6.16
CA TRP A 15 5.83 2.33 6.14
C TRP A 15 6.42 2.50 7.55
N ASP A 16 5.68 3.11 8.47
CA ASP A 16 6.16 3.37 9.82
C ASP A 16 6.44 2.08 10.59
N LEU A 17 5.58 1.07 10.44
CA LEU A 17 5.79 -0.24 11.04
C LEU A 17 7.08 -0.88 10.52
N MET A 18 7.38 -0.75 9.23
CA MET A 18 8.64 -1.25 8.67
C MET A 18 9.85 -0.46 9.14
N ARG A 19 9.72 0.86 9.35
CA ARG A 19 10.79 1.66 9.94
C ARG A 19 11.11 1.24 11.38
N LEU A 20 10.08 0.82 12.13
CA LEU A 20 10.24 0.37 13.53
C LEU A 20 10.77 -1.06 13.64
N LEU A 21 10.41 -1.94 12.71
CA LEU A 21 10.75 -3.37 12.74
C LEU A 21 11.89 -3.76 11.80
N GLY A 22 12.31 -2.87 10.91
CA GLY A 22 13.27 -3.16 9.86
C GLY A 22 14.70 -3.18 10.39
N GLU A 23 15.38 -4.30 10.18
CA GLU A 23 16.82 -4.42 10.36
C GLU A 23 17.50 -4.36 8.99
N GLY A 24 18.41 -3.40 8.79
CA GLY A 24 19.23 -3.29 7.58
C GLY A 24 19.19 -1.93 6.88
N PRO A 25 20.09 -1.71 5.90
CA PRO A 25 20.24 -0.42 5.21
C PRO A 25 19.08 -0.08 4.27
N THR A 26 18.26 -1.07 3.88
CA THR A 26 17.15 -0.89 2.94
C THR A 26 15.90 -1.61 3.48
N LEU A 27 14.83 -0.85 3.75
CA LEU A 27 13.63 -1.35 4.43
C LEU A 27 12.94 -2.51 3.69
N TRP A 28 12.99 -2.54 2.35
CA TRP A 28 12.41 -3.59 1.52
C TRP A 28 13.29 -4.84 1.35
N ALA A 29 14.56 -4.79 1.78
CA ALA A 29 15.40 -5.98 1.86
C ALA A 29 15.08 -6.83 3.09
N SER A 30 14.40 -6.25 4.08
CA SER A 30 13.98 -6.98 5.27
C SER A 30 12.88 -7.99 4.94
N TRP A 31 12.99 -9.19 5.52
CA TRP A 31 11.95 -10.22 5.44
C TRP A 31 10.61 -9.70 6.00
N THR A 32 10.68 -8.86 7.02
CA THR A 32 9.55 -8.18 7.66
C THR A 32 8.67 -7.41 6.66
N TYR A 33 9.28 -6.77 5.66
CA TYR A 33 8.54 -6.05 4.62
C TYR A 33 7.58 -6.96 3.85
N TRP A 34 8.08 -8.13 3.45
CA TRP A 34 7.33 -9.07 2.61
C TRP A 34 6.28 -9.86 3.40
N TRP A 35 6.54 -10.13 4.69
CA TRP A 35 5.64 -10.95 5.53
C TRP A 35 4.62 -10.16 6.33
N ILE A 36 4.88 -8.89 6.61
CA ILE A 36 4.00 -8.07 7.44
C ILE A 36 3.52 -6.85 6.65
N GLY A 37 4.44 -6.06 6.11
CA GLY A 37 4.11 -4.82 5.39
C GLY A 37 3.22 -5.08 4.18
N LEU A 38 3.65 -5.96 3.28
CA LEU A 38 2.92 -6.28 2.06
C LEU A 38 1.52 -6.86 2.34
N PRO A 39 1.34 -7.89 3.18
CA PRO A 39 0.01 -8.42 3.48
C PRO A 39 -0.97 -7.38 4.05
N ILE A 40 -0.50 -6.47 4.92
CA ILE A 40 -1.34 -5.38 5.46
C ILE A 40 -1.83 -4.47 4.32
N MET A 41 -0.94 -4.08 3.42
CA MET A 41 -1.30 -3.23 2.27
C MET A 41 -2.26 -3.93 1.31
N LEU A 42 -2.00 -5.21 1.00
CA LEU A 42 -2.87 -6.01 0.13
C LEU A 42 -4.25 -6.19 0.77
N PHE A 43 -4.32 -6.44 2.07
CA PHE A 43 -5.58 -6.60 2.80
C PHE A 43 -6.39 -5.29 2.81
N ALA A 44 -5.73 -4.14 3.07
CA ALA A 44 -6.37 -2.84 2.99
C ALA A 44 -6.89 -2.54 1.57
N ALA A 45 -6.08 -2.82 0.55
CA ALA A 45 -6.46 -2.62 -0.84
C ALA A 45 -7.65 -3.53 -1.24
N PHE A 46 -7.63 -4.80 -0.82
CA PHE A 46 -8.70 -5.77 -1.04
C PHE A 46 -10.02 -5.30 -0.43
N THR A 47 -10.01 -4.98 0.88
CA THR A 47 -11.19 -4.62 1.66
C THR A 47 -11.83 -3.33 1.13
N LEU A 48 -11.01 -2.34 0.75
CA LEU A 48 -11.49 -1.12 0.11
C LEU A 48 -12.06 -1.39 -1.29
N GLY A 49 -11.42 -2.25 -2.07
CA GLY A 49 -11.94 -2.71 -3.36
C GLY A 49 -13.29 -3.41 -3.23
N LEU A 50 -13.44 -4.25 -2.20
CA LEU A 50 -14.66 -4.98 -1.87
C LEU A 50 -15.77 -4.04 -1.38
N GLY A 51 -15.48 -3.02 -0.57
CA GLY A 51 -16.48 -2.08 -0.07
C GLY A 51 -16.87 -0.99 -1.08
N PHE A 52 -15.96 -0.61 -1.98
CA PHE A 52 -16.14 0.51 -2.91
C PHE A 52 -15.70 0.13 -4.34
N PRO A 53 -16.47 -0.71 -5.05
CA PRO A 53 -16.06 -1.35 -6.29
C PRO A 53 -16.00 -0.42 -7.52
N ARG A 54 -16.72 0.71 -7.51
CA ARG A 54 -16.91 1.59 -8.68
C ARG A 54 -15.58 2.07 -9.29
N ASN A 55 -14.53 2.21 -8.49
CA ASN A 55 -13.18 2.56 -8.94
C ASN A 55 -12.10 1.83 -8.12
N ALA A 56 -12.21 0.51 -7.99
CA ALA A 56 -11.40 -0.26 -7.05
C ALA A 56 -9.87 -0.08 -7.23
N TRP A 57 -9.39 0.08 -8.47
CA TRP A 57 -7.97 0.32 -8.77
C TRP A 57 -7.39 1.55 -8.04
N ARG A 58 -8.20 2.57 -7.76
CA ARG A 58 -7.76 3.79 -7.08
C ARG A 58 -7.28 3.49 -5.66
N TRP A 59 -7.84 2.49 -4.99
CA TRP A 59 -7.48 2.17 -3.61
C TRP A 59 -6.06 1.66 -3.51
N GLY A 60 -5.63 0.78 -4.43
CA GLY A 60 -4.24 0.32 -4.49
C GLY A 60 -3.27 1.47 -4.74
N LEU A 61 -3.62 2.41 -5.63
CA LEU A 61 -2.81 3.60 -5.90
C LEU A 61 -2.75 4.57 -4.71
N ILE A 62 -3.83 4.74 -3.96
CA ILE A 62 -3.84 5.62 -2.79
C ILE A 62 -2.98 5.02 -1.67
N VAL A 63 -3.05 3.70 -1.45
CA VAL A 63 -2.23 3.01 -0.45
C VAL A 63 -0.74 3.21 -0.75
N ILE A 64 -0.30 2.86 -1.98
CA ILE A 64 1.11 2.98 -2.36
C ILE A 64 1.54 4.44 -2.47
N GLY A 65 0.66 5.32 -2.94
CA GLY A 65 0.93 6.76 -3.07
C GLY A 65 1.10 7.43 -1.71
N ALA A 66 0.31 7.04 -0.70
CA ALA A 66 0.48 7.52 0.66
C ALA A 66 1.77 7.01 1.29
N GLN A 67 2.13 5.75 1.07
CA GLN A 67 3.39 5.17 1.52
C GLN A 67 4.59 5.91 0.91
N LEU A 68 4.54 6.19 -0.40
CA LEU A 68 5.56 6.95 -1.13
C LEU A 68 5.64 8.41 -0.64
N ALA A 69 4.51 9.10 -0.50
CA ALA A 69 4.50 10.47 -0.02
C ALA A 69 5.07 10.59 1.40
N TRP A 70 4.75 9.62 2.26
CA TRP A 70 5.27 9.57 3.62
C TRP A 70 6.76 9.27 3.66
N SER A 71 7.24 8.32 2.84
CA SER A 71 8.68 8.02 2.75
C SER A 71 9.49 9.22 2.28
N VAL A 72 8.99 9.95 1.27
CA VAL A 72 9.59 11.21 0.80
C VAL A 72 9.60 12.27 1.91
N GLY A 73 8.47 12.48 2.59
CA GLY A 73 8.36 13.44 3.68
C GLY A 73 9.36 13.17 4.80
N LEU A 74 9.49 11.89 5.19
CA LEU A 74 10.47 11.47 6.19
C LEU A 74 11.92 11.65 5.72
N ALA A 75 12.20 11.45 4.44
CA ALA A 75 13.54 11.67 3.90
C ALA A 75 13.95 13.13 4.03
N PHE A 76 13.04 14.07 3.73
CA PHE A 76 13.27 15.50 3.93
C PHE A 76 13.44 15.87 5.42
N ILE A 77 12.60 15.33 6.30
CA ILE A 77 12.64 15.65 7.74
C ILE A 77 13.92 15.14 8.40
N ASN A 78 14.42 13.96 7.99
CA ASN A 78 15.56 13.32 8.64
C ASN A 78 16.87 13.46 7.84
N GLU A 79 16.92 14.34 6.84
CA GLU A 79 18.07 14.56 5.95
C GLU A 79 18.64 13.26 5.34
N GLN A 80 17.76 12.29 5.06
CA GLN A 80 18.15 11.00 4.50
C GLN A 80 18.30 11.11 2.97
N PRO A 81 19.15 10.28 2.35
CA PRO A 81 19.26 10.22 0.90
C PRO A 81 17.89 9.98 0.26
N LEU A 82 17.52 10.85 -0.69
CA LEU A 82 16.25 10.73 -1.40
C LEU A 82 16.21 9.43 -2.21
N ILE A 83 15.00 8.86 -2.33
CA ILE A 83 14.61 7.67 -3.08
C ILE A 83 15.57 7.33 -4.24
N VAL A 84 16.38 6.26 -4.07
CA VAL A 84 17.18 5.68 -5.16
C VAL A 84 16.29 4.91 -6.15
N PRO A 85 16.70 4.74 -7.44
CA PRO A 85 15.90 4.08 -8.47
C PRO A 85 15.28 2.74 -8.06
N ASP A 86 15.99 1.97 -7.24
CA ASP A 86 15.53 0.67 -6.72
C ASP A 86 14.25 0.78 -5.87
N HIS A 87 14.11 1.86 -5.08
CA HIS A 87 12.89 2.09 -4.30
C HIS A 87 11.68 2.30 -5.21
N LEU A 88 11.83 3.07 -6.28
CA LEU A 88 10.74 3.33 -7.23
C LEU A 88 10.28 2.05 -7.91
N ALA A 89 11.22 1.17 -8.26
CA ALA A 89 10.90 -0.14 -8.82
C ALA A 89 10.10 -1.00 -7.82
N VAL A 90 10.52 -1.05 -6.54
CA VAL A 90 9.79 -1.78 -5.50
C VAL A 90 8.40 -1.19 -5.27
N PHE A 91 8.27 0.13 -5.16
CA PHE A 91 6.98 0.79 -5.03
C PHE A 91 6.07 0.51 -6.23
N ALA A 92 6.61 0.47 -7.45
CA ALA A 92 5.83 0.13 -8.64
C ALA A 92 5.32 -1.31 -8.60
N ILE A 93 6.17 -2.28 -8.24
CA ILE A 93 5.80 -3.70 -8.13
C ILE A 93 4.73 -3.90 -7.04
N VAL A 94 4.96 -3.33 -5.86
CA VAL A 94 4.02 -3.43 -4.72
C VAL A 94 2.72 -2.68 -5.03
N GLY A 95 2.81 -1.52 -5.68
CA GLY A 95 1.66 -0.75 -6.13
C GLY A 95 0.81 -1.52 -7.12
N LEU A 96 1.43 -2.20 -8.08
CA LEU A 96 0.73 -3.08 -9.02
C LEU A 96 0.02 -4.21 -8.29
N ALA A 97 0.68 -4.88 -7.34
CA ALA A 97 0.06 -5.92 -6.52
C ALA A 97 -1.16 -5.37 -5.76
N CYS A 98 -1.03 -4.21 -5.12
CA CYS A 98 -2.15 -3.57 -4.42
C CYS A 98 -3.32 -3.22 -5.36
N VAL A 99 -3.04 -2.73 -6.56
CA VAL A 99 -4.07 -2.44 -7.57
C VAL A 99 -4.79 -3.71 -8.01
N VAL A 100 -4.06 -4.79 -8.31
CA VAL A 100 -4.62 -6.09 -8.68
C VAL A 100 -5.50 -6.63 -7.56
N THR A 101 -5.03 -6.56 -6.32
CA THR A 101 -5.80 -7.05 -5.16
C THR A 101 -7.05 -6.20 -4.91
N ALA A 102 -6.99 -4.89 -5.08
CA ALA A 102 -8.18 -4.04 -4.98
C ALA A 102 -9.19 -4.37 -6.09
N LEU A 103 -8.73 -4.59 -7.32
CA LEU A 103 -9.57 -5.04 -8.42
C LEU A 103 -10.23 -6.39 -8.13
N ALA A 104 -9.50 -7.32 -7.51
CA ALA A 104 -10.05 -8.61 -7.07
C ALA A 104 -11.18 -8.42 -6.03
N GLY A 105 -10.99 -7.54 -5.05
CA GLY A 105 -12.05 -7.18 -4.09
C GLY A 105 -13.28 -6.60 -4.78
N GLY A 106 -13.10 -5.65 -5.69
CA GLY A 106 -14.23 -5.06 -6.44
C GLY A 106 -14.91 -6.03 -7.41
N TRP A 107 -14.18 -7.01 -7.93
CA TRP A 107 -14.75 -8.11 -8.70
C TRP A 107 -15.61 -9.04 -7.83
N LEU A 108 -15.15 -9.36 -6.62
CA LEU A 108 -15.89 -10.21 -5.70
C LEU A 108 -17.22 -9.55 -5.27
N HIS A 109 -17.21 -8.26 -4.95
CA HIS A 109 -18.42 -7.50 -4.63
C HIS A 109 -19.48 -7.65 -5.72
N ARG A 110 -19.09 -7.41 -6.98
CA ARG A 110 -20.00 -7.53 -8.14
C ARG A 110 -20.52 -8.93 -8.38
N ARG A 111 -19.83 -9.97 -7.88
CA ARG A 111 -20.33 -11.35 -7.95
C ARG A 111 -21.36 -11.64 -6.86
N LEU A 112 -21.14 -11.12 -5.66
CA LEU A 112 -22.07 -11.27 -4.54
C LEU A 112 -23.40 -10.56 -4.85
N ASP A 113 -23.35 -9.34 -5.40
CA ASP A 113 -24.55 -8.58 -5.80
C ASP A 113 -25.38 -9.25 -6.91
N ARG A 114 -24.79 -10.17 -7.69
CA ARG A 114 -25.49 -10.88 -8.77
C ARG A 114 -26.20 -12.16 -8.30
N GLN A 115 -25.92 -12.61 -7.07
CA GLN A 115 -26.48 -13.84 -6.52
C GLN A 115 -27.61 -13.60 -5.52
N GLY A 116 -27.80 -12.37 -5.05
CA GLY A 116 -28.94 -11.93 -4.24
C GLY A 116 -29.98 -11.21 -5.10
#